data_AF-A0A345YBQ8-F1
#
_entry.id   AF-A0A345YBQ8-F1
#
_cell.length_a   1.000
_cell.length_b   1.000
_cell.length_c   1.000
_cell.angle_alpha   90.00
_cell.angle_beta   90.00
_cell.angle_gamma   90.00
#
_symmetry.space_group_name_H-M   'P 1'
#
loop_
_entity.id
_entity.type
_entity.pdbx_description
1 polymer ?
#
loop_
_entity_poly.entity_id
_entity_poly.type
_entity_poly.pdbx_seq_one_letter_code
_entity_poly.pdbx_strand_id
1 'polypeptide(L)'
;MLFISGGPAFAAQGTAITFPRGEFILRRELEREMARRATLLVARAWRGRFETDGETALVTGEQISSRVVAPAHLEPIAAIERERRSSGPFPARLDMDGRIVGEATGSAAGKAEAVKAAMAVLERAGHTLGQLHESKAYLDRLASSADAMTRKIPADLFFPVVGRQANAGR
;
A
#
# COMPACT_ATOMS: atom_id res chain seq x y z
N MET A 1 -28.77 29.83 37.05
CA MET A 1 -29.44 28.98 36.05
C MET A 1 -29.59 29.82 34.80
N LEU A 2 -28.78 29.59 33.77
CA LEU A 2 -28.76 30.42 32.55
C LEU A 2 -28.78 29.47 31.35
N PHE A 3 -29.88 29.52 30.59
CA PHE A 3 -30.05 28.79 29.34
C PHE A 3 -29.30 29.53 28.23
N ILE A 4 -28.37 28.86 27.55
CA ILE A 4 -27.78 29.38 26.31
C ILE A 4 -28.50 28.68 25.15
N SER A 5 -29.25 29.49 24.42
CA SER A 5 -29.99 29.19 23.20
C SER A 5 -29.06 28.62 22.13
N GLY A 6 -29.49 27.51 21.50
CA GLY A 6 -28.80 26.91 20.37
C GLY A 6 -28.89 27.79 19.13
N GLY A 7 -27.76 28.38 18.73
CA GLY A 7 -27.61 28.94 17.39
C GLY A 7 -27.62 27.83 16.33
N PRO A 8 -28.03 28.13 15.09
CA PRO A 8 -28.05 27.15 14.02
C PRO A 8 -26.62 26.63 13.78
N ALA A 9 -26.47 25.32 13.85
CA ALA A 9 -25.27 24.66 13.36
C ALA A 9 -25.15 24.98 11.86
N PHE A 10 -24.20 25.83 11.49
CA PHE A 10 -23.75 25.90 10.12
C PHE A 10 -23.18 24.52 9.80
N ALA A 11 -23.96 23.69 9.09
CA ALA A 11 -23.43 22.56 8.38
C ALA A 11 -22.33 23.12 7.48
N ALA A 12 -21.07 22.79 7.77
CA ALA A 12 -19.99 22.99 6.84
C ALA A 12 -20.36 22.19 5.60
N GLN A 13 -20.95 22.84 4.60
CA GLN A 13 -21.08 22.30 3.26
C GLN A 13 -19.65 22.04 2.81
N GLY A 14 -19.22 20.78 2.91
CA GLY A 14 -17.91 20.38 2.41
C GLY A 14 -17.86 20.75 0.95
N THR A 15 -16.95 21.66 0.58
CA THR A 15 -16.72 21.99 -0.81
C THR A 15 -16.29 20.69 -1.51
N ALA A 16 -17.11 20.22 -2.45
CA ALA A 16 -16.78 19.03 -3.24
C ALA A 16 -15.37 19.16 -3.83
N ILE A 17 -14.60 18.08 -3.76
CA ILE A 17 -13.22 18.10 -4.24
C ILE A 17 -13.21 18.26 -5.76
N THR A 18 -12.38 19.19 -6.24
CA THR A 18 -12.07 19.27 -7.66
C THR A 18 -10.93 18.30 -7.96
N PHE A 19 -11.22 17.23 -8.71
CA PHE A 19 -10.19 16.27 -9.11
C PHE A 19 -9.16 16.92 -10.05
N PRO A 20 -7.86 16.84 -9.74
CA PRO A 20 -6.82 17.37 -10.60
C PRO A 20 -6.84 16.72 -11.99
N ARG A 21 -6.57 17.52 -13.01
CA ARG A 21 -6.33 17.03 -14.37
C ARG A 21 -4.84 16.72 -14.54
N GLY A 22 -4.53 15.63 -15.25
CA GLY A 22 -3.17 15.22 -15.54
C GLY A 22 -2.65 14.11 -14.63
N GLU A 23 -1.38 13.78 -14.81
CA GLU A 23 -0.73 12.70 -14.07
C GLU A 23 -0.20 13.16 -12.71
N PHE A 24 -0.15 12.25 -11.75
CA PHE A 24 0.51 12.44 -10.47
C PHE A 24 1.43 11.26 -10.14
N ILE A 25 2.37 11.48 -9.20
CA ILE A 25 3.23 10.42 -8.68
C ILE A 25 2.87 10.12 -7.23
N LEU A 26 2.35 8.93 -6.97
CA LEU A 26 2.19 8.40 -5.62
C LEU A 26 3.48 7.71 -5.20
N ARG A 27 4.02 8.05 -4.04
CA ARG A 27 5.18 7.39 -3.44
C ARG A 27 4.79 6.76 -2.12
N ARG A 28 5.33 5.57 -1.86
CA ARG A 28 5.17 4.87 -0.59
C ARG A 28 6.49 4.31 -0.14
N GLU A 29 6.85 4.59 1.10
CA GLU A 29 7.99 3.98 1.77
C GLU A 29 7.48 3.13 2.92
N LEU A 30 8.02 1.92 3.01
CA LEU A 30 7.72 0.98 4.08
C LEU A 30 9.02 0.54 4.71
N GLU A 31 9.20 0.89 5.98
CA GLU A 31 10.26 0.36 6.81
C GLU A 31 9.73 -0.86 7.57
N ARG A 32 10.52 -1.93 7.59
CA ARG A 32 10.18 -3.16 8.29
C ARG A 32 11.33 -3.58 9.17
N GLU A 33 11.08 -3.59 10.48
CA GLU A 33 11.98 -4.23 11.44
C GLU A 33 11.88 -5.74 11.33
N MET A 34 13.04 -6.38 11.20
CA MET A 34 13.21 -7.81 11.09
C MET A 34 13.86 -8.37 12.37
N ALA A 35 13.85 -9.69 12.51
CA ALA A 35 14.58 -10.37 13.59
C ALA A 35 16.06 -9.95 13.58
N ARG A 36 16.67 -9.87 14.77
CA ARG A 36 18.07 -9.45 14.97
C ARG A 36 18.38 -8.00 14.55
N ARG A 37 17.40 -7.08 14.64
CA ARG A 37 17.56 -5.63 14.34
C ARG A 37 17.92 -5.31 12.89
N ALA A 38 17.65 -6.21 11.95
CA ALA A 38 17.78 -5.89 10.53
C ALA A 38 16.57 -5.07 10.07
N THR A 39 16.77 -4.07 9.21
CA THR A 39 15.69 -3.26 8.65
C THR A 39 15.62 -3.45 7.15
N LEU A 40 14.41 -3.66 6.62
CA LEU A 40 14.14 -3.70 5.18
C LEU A 40 13.29 -2.47 4.82
N LEU A 41 13.83 -1.58 4.00
CA LEU A 41 13.11 -0.41 3.48
C LEU A 41 12.70 -0.67 2.03
N VAL A 42 11.40 -0.57 1.75
CA VAL A 42 10.83 -0.73 0.42
C VAL A 42 10.17 0.57 -0.01
N ALA A 43 10.72 1.21 -1.05
CA ALA A 43 10.18 2.42 -1.65
C ALA A 43 9.58 2.09 -3.02
N ARG A 44 8.31 2.42 -3.22
CA ARG A 44 7.60 2.24 -4.49
C ARG A 44 7.02 3.56 -4.97
N ALA A 45 6.97 3.71 -6.29
CA ALA A 45 6.30 4.83 -6.92
C ALA A 45 5.38 4.35 -8.05
N TRP A 46 4.25 5.02 -8.15
CA TRP A 46 3.26 4.81 -9.20
C TRP A 46 2.98 6.13 -9.91
N ARG A 47 2.81 6.05 -11.23
CA ARG A 47 2.22 7.13 -12.02
C ARG A 47 0.73 6.88 -12.09
N GLY A 48 -0.07 7.83 -11.63
CA GLY A 48 -1.52 7.73 -11.61
C GLY A 48 -2.20 8.89 -12.30
N ARG A 49 -3.51 8.75 -12.53
CA ARG A 49 -4.37 9.80 -13.08
C ARG A 49 -5.79 9.68 -12.53
N PHE A 50 -6.51 10.79 -12.51
CA PHE A 50 -7.94 10.84 -12.17
C PHE A 50 -8.79 10.86 -13.44
N GLU A 51 -9.82 10.02 -13.46
CA GLU A 51 -10.86 9.97 -14.49
C GLU A 51 -12.20 10.19 -13.80
N THR A 52 -12.81 11.36 -13.99
CA THR A 52 -14.08 11.72 -13.34
C THR A 52 -15.27 11.54 -14.28
N ASP A 53 -16.38 11.05 -13.73
CA ASP A 53 -17.68 10.95 -14.40
C ASP A 53 -18.69 12.02 -13.90
N GLY A 54 -18.24 12.96 -13.07
CA GLY A 54 -19.04 14.06 -12.51
C GLY A 54 -19.52 13.84 -11.08
N GLU A 55 -19.73 12.59 -10.66
CA GLU A 55 -20.17 12.23 -9.29
C GLU A 55 -19.11 11.43 -8.54
N THR A 56 -18.26 10.70 -9.27
CA THR A 56 -17.13 9.96 -8.71
C THR A 56 -15.86 10.22 -9.52
N ALA A 57 -14.74 9.69 -9.02
CA ALA A 57 -13.53 9.56 -9.81
C ALA A 57 -13.00 8.13 -9.75
N LEU A 58 -12.62 7.59 -10.90
CA LEU A 58 -11.75 6.43 -10.99
C LEU A 58 -10.30 6.92 -10.99
N VAL A 59 -9.50 6.38 -10.08
CA VAL A 59 -8.05 6.60 -10.05
C VAL A 59 -7.38 5.36 -10.59
N THR A 60 -6.63 5.53 -11.68
CA THR A 60 -5.83 4.47 -12.30
C THR A 60 -4.35 4.77 -12.09
N GLY A 61 -3.51 3.74 -12.16
CA GLY A 61 -2.07 3.92 -12.05
C GLY A 61 -1.26 2.69 -12.33
N GLU A 62 0.01 2.92 -12.66
CA GLU A 62 1.02 1.91 -12.99
C GLU A 62 2.26 2.08 -12.11
N GLN A 63 2.88 0.97 -11.71
CA GLN A 63 4.12 1.02 -10.94
C GLN A 63 5.28 1.42 -11.86
N ILE A 64 5.94 2.53 -11.54
CA ILE A 64 7.09 3.05 -12.30
C ILE A 64 8.43 2.82 -11.59
N SER A 65 8.43 2.50 -10.29
CA SER A 65 9.66 2.24 -9.52
C SER A 65 9.43 1.29 -8.36
N SER A 66 10.43 0.44 -8.08
CA SER A 66 10.58 -0.35 -6.85
C SER A 66 12.04 -0.32 -6.42
N ARG A 67 12.33 0.22 -5.24
CA ARG A 67 13.66 0.28 -4.64
C ARG A 67 13.62 -0.41 -3.28
N VAL A 68 14.62 -1.24 -3.01
CA VAL A 68 14.74 -1.96 -1.75
C VAL A 68 16.14 -1.78 -1.18
N VAL A 69 16.20 -1.35 0.08
CA VAL A 69 17.42 -1.29 0.89
C VAL A 69 17.31 -2.36 1.96
N ALA A 70 18.32 -3.22 2.02
CA ALA A 70 18.37 -4.32 2.96
C ALA A 70 19.84 -4.68 3.30
N PRO A 71 20.10 -5.25 4.49
CA PRO A 71 21.38 -5.90 4.79
C PRO A 71 21.73 -7.02 3.81
N ALA A 72 23.03 -7.28 3.61
CA ALA A 72 23.52 -8.23 2.60
C ALA A 72 22.93 -9.65 2.71
N HIS A 73 22.71 -10.14 3.93
CA HIS A 73 22.10 -11.46 4.15
C HIS A 73 20.62 -11.55 3.75
N LEU A 74 19.96 -10.41 3.47
CA LEU A 74 18.58 -10.33 2.97
C LEU A 74 18.53 -9.98 1.47
N GLU A 75 19.66 -9.98 0.75
CA GLU A 75 19.69 -9.61 -0.66
C GLU A 75 18.77 -10.47 -1.56
N PRO A 76 18.65 -11.80 -1.38
CA PRO A 76 17.69 -12.58 -2.17
C PRO A 76 16.25 -12.08 -2.03
N ILE A 77 15.87 -11.63 -0.84
CA ILE A 77 14.55 -11.08 -0.56
C ILE A 77 14.41 -9.70 -1.19
N ALA A 78 15.45 -8.87 -1.08
CA ALA A 78 15.46 -7.56 -1.69
C ALA A 78 15.31 -7.66 -3.22
N ALA A 79 15.94 -8.65 -3.85
CA ALA A 79 15.78 -8.93 -5.28
C ALA A 79 14.31 -9.22 -5.65
N ILE A 80 13.64 -10.11 -4.91
CA ILE A 80 12.22 -10.44 -5.14
C ILE A 80 11.32 -9.20 -4.99
N GLU A 81 11.53 -8.39 -3.96
CA GLU A 81 10.73 -7.18 -3.73
C GLU A 81 10.99 -6.08 -4.77
N ARG A 82 12.20 -6.02 -5.36
CA ARG A 82 12.52 -5.13 -6.50
C ARG A 82 11.79 -5.57 -7.77
N GLU A 83 11.74 -6.88 -8.04
CA GLU A 83 11.06 -7.44 -9.21
C GLU A 83 9.53 -7.44 -9.08
N ARG A 84 9.02 -7.48 -7.85
CA ARG A 84 7.59 -7.52 -7.57
C ARG A 84 6.86 -6.32 -8.20
N ARG A 85 5.85 -6.63 -9.00
CA ARG A 85 4.84 -5.68 -9.47
C ARG A 85 3.69 -5.63 -8.47
N SER A 86 3.32 -4.41 -8.10
CA SER A 86 2.18 -4.12 -7.24
C SER A 86 1.34 -3.04 -7.91
N SER A 87 0.03 -3.27 -8.00
CA SER A 87 -0.90 -2.22 -8.47
C SER A 87 -1.07 -1.09 -7.45
N GLY A 88 -0.51 -1.22 -6.24
CA GLY A 88 -0.68 -0.21 -5.19
C GLY A 88 -2.17 -0.08 -4.80
N PRO A 89 -2.68 1.15 -4.61
CA PRO A 89 -4.10 1.36 -4.37
C PRO A 89 -4.95 1.32 -5.65
N PHE A 90 -4.38 1.04 -6.82
CA PHE A 90 -5.08 1.16 -8.10
C PHE A 90 -5.66 -0.19 -8.58
N PRO A 91 -6.78 -0.14 -9.33
CA PRO A 91 -7.69 1.00 -9.45
C PRO A 91 -8.43 1.29 -8.13
N ALA A 92 -8.74 2.56 -7.88
CA ALA A 92 -9.57 2.99 -6.74
C ALA A 92 -10.71 3.88 -7.23
N ARG A 93 -11.89 3.75 -6.63
CA ARG A 93 -13.00 4.70 -6.84
C ARG A 93 -13.05 5.69 -5.69
N LEU A 94 -13.23 6.97 -5.99
CA LEU A 94 -13.38 8.04 -5.03
C LEU A 94 -14.80 8.61 -5.04
N ASP A 95 -15.34 8.92 -3.87
CA ASP A 95 -16.51 9.80 -3.74
C ASP A 95 -16.15 11.28 -3.95
N MET A 96 -17.14 12.17 -3.89
CA MET A 96 -16.96 13.61 -4.07
C MET A 96 -16.16 14.29 -2.96
N ASP A 97 -15.96 13.62 -1.82
CA ASP A 97 -15.07 14.06 -0.74
C ASP A 97 -13.64 13.55 -0.94
N GLY A 98 -13.37 12.87 -2.07
CA GLY A 98 -12.08 12.29 -2.41
C GLY A 98 -11.72 11.05 -1.60
N ARG A 99 -12.68 10.41 -0.95
CA ARG A 99 -12.46 9.17 -0.18
C ARG A 99 -12.59 7.95 -1.07
N ILE A 100 -11.69 6.98 -0.87
CA ILE A 100 -11.76 5.66 -1.48
C ILE A 100 -13.03 4.95 -0.99
N VAL A 101 -13.89 4.59 -1.94
CA VAL A 101 -15.12 3.83 -1.71
C VAL A 101 -15.03 2.44 -2.36
N GLY A 102 -15.51 1.42 -1.64
CA GLY A 102 -15.41 0.01 -2.05
C GLY A 102 -14.06 -0.65 -1.70
N GLU A 103 -13.93 -1.94 -1.99
CA GLU A 103 -12.65 -2.65 -1.82
C GLU A 103 -11.66 -2.22 -2.91
N ALA A 104 -10.54 -1.62 -2.52
CA ALA A 104 -9.42 -1.44 -3.44
C ALA A 104 -8.97 -2.82 -3.94
N THR A 105 -8.95 -3.03 -5.26
CA THR A 105 -8.61 -4.31 -5.88
C THR A 105 -7.09 -4.55 -5.88
N GLY A 106 -6.48 -4.50 -4.70
CA GLY A 106 -5.11 -4.93 -4.49
C GLY A 106 -5.06 -6.46 -4.53
N SER A 107 -4.96 -7.03 -5.72
CA SER A 107 -4.92 -8.48 -5.91
C SER A 107 -3.79 -9.12 -5.08
N ALA A 108 -4.19 -9.97 -4.14
CA ALA A 108 -3.32 -10.87 -3.37
C ALA A 108 -2.96 -12.16 -4.14
N ALA A 109 -3.23 -12.21 -5.46
CA ALA A 109 -2.91 -13.37 -6.27
C ALA A 109 -1.40 -13.44 -6.54
N GLY A 110 -0.75 -14.52 -6.09
CA GLY A 110 0.65 -14.83 -6.40
C GLY A 110 1.57 -15.05 -5.20
N LYS A 111 1.04 -15.07 -3.96
CA LYS A 111 1.84 -15.28 -2.75
C LYS A 111 2.58 -16.63 -2.74
N ALA A 112 1.87 -17.73 -2.97
CA ALA A 112 2.47 -19.07 -2.91
C ALA A 112 3.51 -19.25 -4.04
N GLU A 113 3.20 -18.73 -5.22
CA GLU A 113 4.04 -18.76 -6.41
C GLU A 113 5.31 -17.91 -6.23
N ALA A 114 5.20 -16.73 -5.61
CA ALA A 114 6.35 -15.89 -5.30
C ALA A 114 7.27 -16.53 -4.25
N VAL A 115 6.71 -17.11 -3.17
CA VAL A 115 7.49 -17.86 -2.18
C VAL A 115 8.18 -19.07 -2.84
N LYS A 116 7.49 -19.79 -3.71
CA LYS A 116 8.06 -20.94 -4.45
C LYS A 116 9.20 -20.51 -5.37
N ALA A 117 9.04 -19.43 -6.14
CA ALA A 117 10.08 -18.91 -7.02
C ALA A 117 11.33 -18.46 -6.25
N ALA A 118 11.13 -17.77 -5.12
CA ALA A 118 12.17 -17.34 -4.21
C ALA A 118 12.99 -18.51 -3.66
N MET A 119 12.32 -19.56 -3.19
CA MET A 119 12.98 -20.77 -2.67
C MET A 119 13.81 -21.48 -3.75
N ALA A 120 13.31 -21.54 -4.98
CA ALA A 120 14.04 -22.16 -6.10
C ALA A 120 15.33 -21.40 -6.48
N VAL A 121 15.43 -20.09 -6.20
CA VAL A 121 16.66 -19.30 -6.37
C VAL A 121 17.65 -19.61 -5.26
N LEU A 122 17.18 -19.68 -4.01
CA LEU A 122 18.01 -19.99 -2.84
C LEU A 122 18.58 -21.42 -2.91
N GLU A 123 17.81 -22.38 -3.40
CA GLU A 123 18.28 -23.74 -3.63
C GLU A 123 19.40 -23.78 -4.66
N ARG A 124 19.26 -23.04 -5.78
CA ARG A 124 20.30 -22.93 -6.82
C ARG A 124 21.57 -22.23 -6.34
N ALA A 125 21.45 -21.34 -5.36
CA ALA A 125 22.59 -20.64 -4.74
C ALA A 125 23.37 -21.52 -3.72
N GLY A 126 22.97 -22.78 -3.51
CA GLY A 126 23.72 -23.74 -2.70
C GLY A 126 23.54 -23.59 -1.19
N HIS A 127 22.43 -22.98 -0.75
CA HIS A 127 22.12 -22.87 0.67
C HIS A 127 21.90 -24.24 1.33
N THR A 128 22.32 -24.35 2.60
CA THR A 128 22.07 -25.54 3.42
C THR A 128 20.59 -25.69 3.77
N LEU A 129 20.15 -26.92 4.10
CA LEU A 129 18.76 -27.20 4.47
C LEU A 129 18.24 -26.31 5.63
N GLY A 130 19.09 -26.01 6.62
CA GLY A 130 18.74 -25.11 7.72
C GLY A 130 18.48 -23.67 7.25
N GLN A 131 19.30 -23.16 6.34
CA GLN A 131 19.15 -21.82 5.77
C GLN A 131 17.91 -21.71 4.87
N LEU A 132 17.57 -22.78 4.13
CA LEU A 132 16.36 -22.85 3.32
C LEU A 132 15.10 -22.83 4.21
N HIS A 133 15.09 -23.57 5.31
CA HIS A 133 13.98 -23.56 6.27
C HIS A 133 13.77 -22.18 6.91
N GLU A 134 14.85 -21.51 7.34
CA GLU A 134 14.79 -20.15 7.89
C GLU A 134 14.28 -19.15 6.84
N SER A 135 14.78 -19.27 5.61
CA SER A 135 14.38 -18.43 4.47
C SER A 135 12.90 -18.63 4.10
N LYS A 136 12.41 -19.87 4.09
CA LYS A 136 10.99 -20.15 3.83
C LYS A 136 10.08 -19.56 4.90
N ALA A 137 10.39 -19.79 6.17
CA ALA A 137 9.63 -19.24 7.29
C ALA A 137 9.66 -17.69 7.30
N TYR A 138 10.73 -17.11 6.79
CA TYR A 138 10.85 -15.68 6.56
C TYR A 138 9.97 -15.20 5.38
N LEU A 139 10.04 -15.86 4.21
CA LEU A 139 9.26 -15.52 3.02
C LEU A 139 7.76 -15.63 3.28
N ASP A 140 7.32 -16.65 4.03
CA ASP A 140 5.93 -16.83 4.42
C ASP A 140 5.44 -15.68 5.32
N ARG A 141 6.27 -15.20 6.26
CA ARG A 141 5.99 -14.03 7.09
C ARG A 141 5.96 -12.73 6.27
N LEU A 142 6.92 -12.56 5.36
CA LEU A 142 6.98 -11.41 4.47
C LEU A 142 5.71 -11.31 3.62
N ALA A 143 5.34 -12.40 2.95
CA ALA A 143 4.17 -12.43 2.09
C ALA A 143 2.86 -12.25 2.88
N SER A 144 2.75 -12.85 4.07
CA SER A 144 1.60 -12.63 4.96
C SER A 144 1.49 -11.18 5.45
N SER A 145 2.62 -10.52 5.69
CA SER A 145 2.66 -9.10 6.08
C SER A 145 2.44 -8.14 4.92
N ALA A 146 2.68 -8.58 3.68
CA ALA A 146 2.35 -7.81 2.49
C ALA A 146 0.83 -7.78 2.29
N ASP A 147 0.17 -8.93 2.44
CA ASP A 147 -1.31 -9.04 2.41
C ASP A 147 -1.98 -8.27 3.55
N ALA A 148 -1.38 -8.29 4.76
CA ALA A 148 -1.89 -7.54 5.90
C ALA A 148 -1.84 -6.01 5.71
N MET A 149 -1.02 -5.52 4.77
CA MET A 149 -0.78 -4.09 4.55
C MET A 149 -1.53 -3.54 3.33
N THR A 150 -1.96 -4.39 2.40
CA THR A 150 -3.03 -4.04 1.44
C THR A 150 -4.35 -3.76 2.16
N ARG A 151 -4.55 -4.34 3.35
CA ARG A 151 -5.77 -4.17 4.17
C ARG A 151 -5.94 -2.81 4.85
N LYS A 152 -4.97 -1.89 4.80
CA LYS A 152 -5.10 -0.54 5.42
C LYS A 152 -4.64 0.57 4.49
N ILE A 153 -5.21 0.63 3.29
CA ILE A 153 -5.12 1.84 2.48
C ILE A 153 -6.01 2.90 3.17
N PRO A 154 -5.48 4.07 3.57
CA PRO A 154 -6.31 5.12 4.15
C PRO A 154 -7.39 5.55 3.16
N ALA A 155 -8.63 5.71 3.63
CA ALA A 155 -9.72 6.13 2.77
C ALA A 155 -9.44 7.49 2.10
N ASP A 156 -8.72 8.38 2.78
CA ASP A 156 -8.36 9.71 2.31
C ASP A 156 -6.98 9.78 1.64
N LEU A 157 -6.40 8.65 1.19
CA LEU A 157 -5.04 8.59 0.65
C LEU A 157 -4.71 9.68 -0.39
N PHE A 158 -5.65 9.96 -1.30
CA PHE A 158 -5.43 10.91 -2.40
C PHE A 158 -5.71 12.36 -2.00
N PHE A 159 -6.50 12.58 -0.95
CA PHE A 159 -6.88 13.88 -0.42
C PHE A 159 -6.84 13.86 1.12
N PRO A 160 -5.62 13.77 1.70
CA PRO A 160 -5.47 13.47 3.12
C PRO A 160 -5.98 14.62 4.00
N VAL A 161 -6.70 14.27 5.06
CA VAL A 161 -7.12 15.24 6.09
C VAL A 161 -6.17 15.14 7.28
N VAL A 162 -5.48 16.24 7.57
CA VAL A 162 -4.51 16.31 8.69
C VAL A 162 -5.22 15.94 10.01
N GLY A 163 -4.65 14.98 10.75
CA GLY A 163 -5.09 14.63 12.10
C GLY A 163 -6.24 13.63 12.23
N ARG A 164 -6.74 13.03 11.13
CA ARG A 164 -7.83 12.03 11.20
C ARG A 164 -7.52 10.80 10.34
N GLN A 165 -6.96 9.74 10.92
CA GLN A 165 -7.03 8.42 10.27
C GLN A 165 -8.47 7.92 10.34
N ALA A 166 -9.22 8.07 9.25
CA ALA A 166 -10.51 7.40 9.12
C ALA A 166 -10.23 5.92 8.87
N ASN A 167 -10.13 5.14 9.96
CA ASN A 167 -10.31 3.70 9.88
C ASN A 167 -11.70 3.48 9.27
N ALA A 168 -11.77 2.89 8.08
CA ALA A 168 -13.01 2.28 7.61
C ALA A 168 -13.34 1.12 8.56
N GLY A 169 -14.11 1.42 9.61
CA GLY A 169 -14.94 0.42 10.30
C GLY A 169 -16.21 0.23 9.46
N ARG A 170 -16.81 -0.94 9.37
CA ARG A 170 -16.80 -2.11 10.25
C ARG A 170 -17.26 -3.32 9.46
#